data_AF-A0A0N1BGZ7-F1
#
_entry.id   AF-A0A0N1BGZ7-F1
#
_cell.length_a   1.000
_cell.length_b   1.000
_cell.length_c   1.000
_cell.angle_alpha   90.00
_cell.angle_beta   90.00
_cell.angle_gamma   90.00
#
_symmetry.space_group_name_H-M   'P 1'
#
loop_
_entity.id
_entity.type
_entity.pdbx_description
1 polymer ?
#
loop_
_entity_poly.entity_id
_entity_poly.type
_entity_poly.pdbx_seq_one_letter_code
_entity_poly.pdbx_strand_id
1 'polypeptide(L)'
;MTATAEKPEFATAVGNMPALNWCRLDQLHIDDAYQRSIDTPGSQSMIRAIARKWNWDLCQPLFVAKRDDGRMYVVDGQHRLAAAIMREDIDQLPCIVSMTSGSAQEAQLFSEFNRRRRAPSQLDLYFADLAAGEPTATDINCALIAAGLSMSKHTNAGSFKPGQVMNIAGLRNCLRVHGLDVLSVACDQMAKGWAGQRLQYAGTLFPGIAELVRHERALAQRAPCWAEGPRVQAIAPFLASKQQMDWYGLVMRAKGDTPGTNTHVISGQVLLQHWTAKHPGGA
;
A
#
# COMPACT_ATOMS: atom_id res chain seq x y z
N MET A 1 12.72 30.74 -30.93
CA MET A 1 13.71 29.67 -31.14
C MET A 1 13.31 28.51 -30.25
N THR A 2 12.62 27.51 -30.81
CA THR A 2 12.23 26.30 -30.10
C THR A 2 13.46 25.42 -29.91
N ALA A 3 13.90 25.23 -28.66
CA ALA A 3 14.92 24.26 -28.33
C ALA A 3 14.41 22.86 -28.71
N THR A 4 14.95 22.30 -29.78
CA THR A 4 14.78 20.88 -30.12
C THR A 4 15.47 20.09 -29.02
N ALA A 5 14.68 19.44 -28.14
CA ALA A 5 15.22 18.51 -27.17
C ALA A 5 16.05 17.45 -27.90
N GLU A 6 17.34 17.33 -27.58
CA GLU A 6 18.22 16.30 -28.14
C GLU A 6 17.59 14.93 -27.90
N LYS A 7 17.49 14.14 -28.98
CA LYS A 7 17.03 12.75 -28.86
C LYS A 7 18.08 11.99 -28.05
N PRO A 8 17.67 11.22 -27.03
CA PRO A 8 18.62 10.40 -26.29
C PRO A 8 19.28 9.40 -27.23
N GLU A 9 20.61 9.26 -27.11
CA GLU A 9 21.36 8.24 -27.82
C GLU A 9 21.03 6.86 -27.21
N PHE A 10 20.66 5.90 -28.04
CA PHE A 10 20.29 4.55 -27.60
C PHE A 10 21.43 3.57 -27.91
N ALA A 11 21.81 2.75 -26.94
CA ALA A 11 22.71 1.63 -27.18
C ALA A 11 22.08 0.62 -28.14
N THR A 12 22.93 -0.11 -28.88
CA THR A 12 22.47 -1.22 -29.73
C THR A 12 21.69 -2.23 -28.91
N ALA A 13 20.56 -2.69 -29.45
CA ALA A 13 19.75 -3.73 -28.82
C ALA A 13 20.56 -5.03 -28.67
N VAL A 14 20.44 -5.69 -27.52
CA VAL A 14 21.13 -6.94 -27.18
C VAL A 14 20.10 -8.05 -26.99
N GLY A 15 20.47 -9.27 -27.38
CA GLY A 15 19.63 -10.46 -27.25
C GLY A 15 18.81 -10.75 -28.51
N ASN A 16 18.06 -11.86 -28.46
CA ASN A 16 17.18 -12.27 -29.54
C ASN A 16 15.76 -11.79 -29.28
N MET A 17 15.02 -11.47 -30.36
CA MET A 17 13.61 -11.16 -30.25
C MET A 17 12.86 -12.39 -29.71
N PRO A 18 12.10 -12.28 -28.60
CA PRO A 18 11.39 -13.41 -28.05
C PRO A 18 10.14 -13.75 -28.87
N ALA A 19 9.71 -15.00 -28.80
CA ALA A 19 8.44 -15.46 -29.38
C ALA A 19 7.33 -15.50 -28.31
N LEU A 20 6.10 -15.16 -28.69
CA LEU A 20 4.91 -15.33 -27.84
C LEU A 20 4.19 -16.61 -28.23
N ASN A 21 4.16 -17.60 -27.33
CA ASN A 21 3.61 -18.92 -27.61
C ASN A 21 2.69 -19.38 -26.48
N TRP A 22 1.73 -20.26 -26.79
CA TRP A 22 1.09 -21.11 -25.80
C TRP A 22 1.94 -22.37 -25.60
N CYS A 23 2.50 -22.56 -24.41
CA CYS A 23 3.32 -23.73 -24.09
C CYS A 23 2.52 -24.71 -23.24
N ARG A 24 2.63 -26.01 -23.56
CA ARG A 24 2.03 -27.07 -22.74
C ARG A 24 2.76 -27.19 -21.42
N LEU A 25 2.02 -27.48 -20.34
CA LEU A 25 2.60 -27.58 -19.00
C LEU A 25 3.66 -28.69 -18.92
N ASP A 26 3.45 -29.80 -19.64
CA ASP A 26 4.34 -30.97 -19.69
C ASP A 26 5.69 -30.71 -20.40
N GLN A 27 5.80 -29.59 -21.12
CA GLN A 27 7.05 -29.17 -21.79
C GLN A 27 7.86 -28.17 -20.97
N LEU A 28 7.31 -27.67 -19.86
CA LEU A 28 7.93 -26.63 -19.05
C LEU A 28 8.66 -27.24 -17.86
N HIS A 29 9.98 -27.01 -17.81
CA HIS A 29 10.85 -27.52 -16.76
C HIS A 29 11.29 -26.41 -15.80
N ILE A 30 11.68 -26.79 -14.59
CA ILE A 30 12.31 -25.92 -13.59
C ILE A 30 13.77 -26.32 -13.47
N ASP A 31 14.67 -25.33 -13.45
CA ASP A 31 16.07 -25.55 -13.08
C ASP A 31 16.27 -25.08 -11.63
N ASP A 32 16.47 -26.05 -10.74
CA ASP A 32 16.62 -25.81 -9.30
C ASP A 32 17.93 -25.07 -8.94
N ALA A 33 18.89 -24.95 -9.87
CA ALA A 33 20.16 -24.29 -9.62
C ALA A 33 20.02 -22.79 -9.31
N TYR A 34 18.98 -22.13 -9.84
CA TYR A 34 18.75 -20.69 -9.65
C TYR A 34 17.32 -20.32 -9.26
N GLN A 35 16.39 -21.28 -9.25
CA GLN A 35 15.00 -21.04 -8.86
C GLN A 35 14.82 -21.06 -7.35
N ARG A 36 13.77 -20.39 -6.88
CA ARG A 36 13.39 -20.42 -5.46
C ARG A 36 12.60 -21.69 -5.15
N SER A 37 12.83 -22.28 -3.97
CA SER A 37 11.98 -23.38 -3.52
C SER A 37 10.53 -22.92 -3.35
N ILE A 38 9.61 -23.71 -3.87
CA ILE A 38 8.18 -23.51 -3.73
C ILE A 38 7.56 -24.33 -2.61
N ASP A 39 8.35 -25.12 -1.88
CA ASP A 39 7.87 -26.02 -0.82
C ASP A 39 7.62 -25.30 0.50
N THR A 40 8.06 -24.04 0.61
CA THR A 40 7.81 -23.23 1.80
C THR A 40 6.30 -23.03 2.02
N PRO A 41 5.82 -22.93 3.28
CA PRO A 41 4.41 -22.72 3.57
C PRO A 41 3.83 -21.47 2.87
N GLY A 42 4.63 -20.41 2.74
CA GLY A 42 4.26 -19.19 2.04
C GLY A 42 4.04 -19.39 0.53
N SER A 43 5.00 -20.03 -0.15
CA SER A 43 4.88 -20.37 -1.57
C SER A 43 3.68 -21.28 -1.83
N GLN A 44 3.52 -22.32 -1.02
CA GLN A 44 2.40 -23.26 -1.13
C GLN A 44 1.04 -22.57 -0.90
N SER A 45 0.96 -21.64 0.04
CA SER A 45 -0.25 -20.83 0.26
C SER A 45 -0.57 -19.97 -0.96
N MET A 46 0.44 -19.32 -1.56
CA MET A 46 0.29 -18.50 -2.77
C MET A 46 -0.17 -19.33 -3.97
N ILE A 47 0.43 -20.50 -4.21
CA ILE A 47 0.03 -21.42 -5.29
C ILE A 47 -1.44 -21.81 -5.15
N ARG A 48 -1.84 -22.25 -3.95
CA ARG A 48 -3.25 -22.61 -3.69
C ARG A 48 -4.19 -21.43 -3.86
N ALA A 49 -3.79 -20.23 -3.47
CA ALA A 49 -4.59 -19.02 -3.66
C ALA A 49 -4.81 -18.71 -5.14
N ILE A 50 -3.74 -18.77 -5.95
CA ILE A 50 -3.82 -18.56 -7.40
C ILE A 50 -4.74 -19.60 -8.04
N ALA A 51 -4.56 -20.89 -7.74
CA ALA A 51 -5.36 -21.95 -8.34
C ALA A 51 -6.85 -21.87 -7.96
N ARG A 52 -7.16 -21.60 -6.69
CA ARG A 52 -8.54 -21.49 -6.19
C ARG A 52 -9.32 -20.35 -6.83
N LYS A 53 -8.64 -19.23 -7.13
CA LYS A 53 -9.22 -18.03 -7.71
C LYS A 53 -8.52 -17.68 -9.02
N TRP A 54 -8.32 -18.68 -9.87
CA TRP A 54 -7.64 -18.47 -11.15
C TRP A 54 -8.41 -17.45 -11.96
N ASN A 55 -7.70 -16.42 -12.41
CA ASN A 55 -8.23 -15.38 -13.26
C ASN A 55 -7.24 -15.16 -14.41
N TRP A 56 -7.68 -15.42 -15.64
CA TRP A 56 -6.86 -15.22 -16.83
C TRP A 56 -6.43 -13.76 -17.02
N ASP A 57 -7.22 -12.80 -16.56
CA ASP A 57 -6.88 -11.36 -16.62
C ASP A 57 -5.69 -11.00 -15.72
N LEU A 58 -5.40 -11.82 -14.70
CA LEU A 58 -4.24 -11.67 -13.81
C LEU A 58 -3.05 -12.53 -14.25
N CYS A 59 -3.23 -13.40 -15.25
CA CYS A 59 -2.22 -14.35 -15.71
C CYS A 59 -1.26 -13.69 -16.71
N GLN A 60 -0.20 -13.08 -16.20
CA GLN A 60 0.92 -12.64 -17.04
C GLN A 60 1.66 -13.82 -17.67
N PRO A 61 2.10 -13.71 -18.94
CA PRO A 61 2.90 -14.74 -19.59
C PRO A 61 4.15 -15.14 -18.79
N LEU A 62 4.47 -16.43 -18.80
CA LEU A 62 5.70 -16.93 -18.19
C LEU A 62 6.89 -16.55 -19.06
N PHE A 63 8.03 -16.22 -18.46
CA PHE A 63 9.27 -16.13 -19.20
C PHE A 63 9.93 -17.51 -19.24
N VAL A 64 10.19 -18.00 -20.44
CA VAL A 64 10.73 -19.34 -20.70
C VAL A 64 12.00 -19.23 -21.52
N ALA A 65 13.07 -19.83 -21.01
CA ALA A 65 14.32 -20.00 -21.71
C ALA A 65 14.29 -21.28 -22.51
N LYS A 66 14.55 -21.19 -23.81
CA LYS A 66 14.75 -22.34 -24.69
C LYS A 66 16.25 -22.53 -24.92
N ARG A 67 16.78 -23.66 -24.47
CA ARG A 67 18.20 -24.01 -24.64
C ARG A 67 18.44 -24.60 -26.03
N ASP A 68 19.71 -24.77 -26.40
CA ASP A 68 20.13 -25.32 -27.70
C ASP A 68 19.62 -26.75 -27.95
N ASP A 69 19.41 -27.54 -26.89
CA ASP A 69 18.81 -28.88 -26.95
C ASP A 69 17.27 -28.85 -27.14
N GLY A 70 16.68 -27.67 -27.23
CA GLY A 70 15.25 -27.44 -27.41
C GLY A 70 14.42 -27.51 -26.14
N ARG A 71 15.00 -27.86 -24.99
CA ARG A 71 14.28 -27.91 -23.71
C ARG A 71 13.91 -26.51 -23.24
N MET A 72 12.75 -26.41 -22.61
CA MET A 72 12.17 -25.17 -22.15
C MET A 72 12.18 -25.10 -20.62
N TYR A 73 12.83 -24.07 -20.09
CA TYR A 73 12.98 -23.83 -18.66
C TYR A 73 12.30 -22.55 -18.25
N VAL A 74 11.42 -22.61 -17.24
CA VAL A 74 10.77 -21.43 -16.69
C VAL A 74 11.81 -20.61 -15.92
N VAL A 75 11.94 -19.34 -16.28
CA VAL A 75 12.78 -18.36 -15.57
C VAL A 75 11.90 -17.50 -14.64
N ASP A 76 10.73 -17.04 -15.10
CA ASP A 76 9.76 -16.31 -14.26
C ASP A 76 8.35 -16.90 -14.37
N GLY A 77 7.67 -17.02 -13.23
CA GLY A 77 6.28 -17.50 -13.15
C GLY A 77 6.11 -18.93 -12.63
N GLN A 78 7.10 -19.49 -11.94
CA GLN A 78 7.04 -20.83 -11.32
C GLN A 78 5.77 -21.08 -10.48
N HIS A 79 5.30 -20.10 -9.69
CA HIS A 79 4.07 -20.23 -8.91
C HIS A 79 2.80 -20.31 -9.78
N ARG A 80 2.79 -19.63 -10.94
CA ARG A 80 1.68 -19.71 -11.91
C ARG A 80 1.66 -21.06 -12.60
N LEU A 81 2.83 -21.58 -13.00
CA LEU A 81 2.95 -22.94 -13.52
C LEU A 81 2.44 -23.98 -12.52
N ALA A 82 2.93 -23.94 -11.27
CA ALA A 82 2.49 -24.87 -10.24
C ALA A 82 0.98 -24.79 -9.95
N ALA A 83 0.40 -23.58 -9.95
CA ALA A 83 -1.03 -23.39 -9.76
C ALA A 83 -1.86 -23.91 -10.95
N ALA A 84 -1.37 -23.78 -12.18
CA ALA A 84 -2.00 -24.34 -13.37
C ALA A 84 -1.93 -25.88 -13.38
N ILE A 85 -0.78 -26.46 -13.02
CA ILE A 85 -0.63 -27.92 -12.86
C ILE A 85 -1.62 -28.45 -11.83
N MET A 86 -1.81 -27.75 -10.71
CA MET A 86 -2.76 -28.16 -9.66
C MET A 86 -4.23 -28.10 -10.12
N ARG A 87 -4.53 -27.41 -11.22
CA ARG A 87 -5.90 -27.13 -11.63
C ARG A 87 -6.54 -28.20 -12.51
N GLU A 88 -5.78 -29.11 -13.10
CA GLU A 88 -6.22 -30.21 -14.01
C GLU A 88 -7.04 -29.77 -15.25
N ASP A 89 -7.63 -28.57 -15.27
CA ASP A 89 -8.41 -27.98 -16.36
C ASP A 89 -7.61 -26.99 -17.22
N ILE A 90 -6.30 -26.86 -16.98
CA ILE A 90 -5.39 -25.98 -17.71
C ILE A 90 -4.26 -26.81 -18.31
N ASP A 91 -4.21 -26.91 -19.63
CA ASP A 91 -3.17 -27.67 -20.35
C ASP A 91 -1.99 -26.83 -20.84
N GLN A 92 -2.20 -25.51 -20.97
CA GLN A 92 -1.25 -24.59 -21.57
C GLN A 92 -1.23 -23.25 -20.85
N LEU A 93 -0.08 -22.58 -20.88
CA LEU A 93 0.09 -21.21 -20.41
C LEU A 93 0.69 -20.32 -21.50
N PRO A 94 0.36 -19.01 -21.49
CA PRO A 94 1.03 -18.07 -22.37
C PRO A 94 2.48 -17.89 -21.90
N CYS A 95 3.40 -17.88 -22.86
CA CYS A 95 4.84 -17.79 -22.61
C CYS A 95 5.53 -16.80 -23.56
N ILE A 96 6.49 -16.07 -23.00
CA ILE A 96 7.54 -15.36 -23.73
C ILE A 96 8.74 -16.30 -23.79
N VAL A 97 9.05 -16.81 -24.99
CA VAL A 97 10.13 -17.79 -25.21
C VAL A 97 11.35 -17.09 -25.80
N SER A 98 12.48 -17.17 -25.11
CA SER A 98 13.76 -16.63 -25.57
C SER A 98 14.82 -17.72 -25.63
N MET A 99 15.66 -17.70 -26.67
CA MET A 99 16.84 -18.56 -26.72
C MET A 99 17.87 -18.10 -25.69
N THR A 100 18.46 -19.04 -24.95
CA THR A 100 19.52 -18.78 -23.96
C THR A 100 20.72 -19.70 -24.18
N SER A 101 21.91 -19.25 -23.78
CA SER A 101 23.13 -20.06 -23.77
C SER A 101 23.22 -21.05 -22.59
N GLY A 102 22.15 -21.15 -21.80
CA GLY A 102 22.01 -22.09 -20.68
C GLY A 102 21.83 -21.44 -19.30
N SER A 103 21.97 -22.27 -18.27
CA SER A 103 21.59 -21.97 -16.88
C SER A 103 22.20 -20.68 -16.31
N ALA A 104 23.45 -20.36 -16.66
CA ALA A 104 24.11 -19.15 -16.18
C ALA A 104 23.43 -17.86 -16.68
N GLN A 105 23.05 -17.81 -17.95
CA GLN A 105 22.33 -16.66 -18.51
C GLN A 105 20.91 -16.57 -17.95
N GLU A 106 20.27 -17.72 -17.74
CA GLU A 106 18.92 -17.81 -17.15
C GLU A 106 18.90 -17.27 -15.71
N ALA A 107 19.91 -17.62 -14.90
CA ALA A 107 20.09 -17.10 -13.55
C ALA A 107 20.29 -15.56 -13.53
N GLN A 108 21.05 -15.02 -14.50
CA GLN A 108 21.22 -13.58 -14.67
C GLN A 108 19.89 -12.91 -15.02
N LEU A 109 19.14 -13.45 -15.98
CA LEU A 109 17.82 -12.95 -16.37
C LEU A 109 16.84 -13.01 -15.20
N PHE A 110 16.81 -14.11 -14.45
CA PHE A 110 16.01 -14.25 -13.23
C PHE A 110 16.32 -13.14 -12.22
N SER A 111 17.60 -12.91 -11.93
CA SER A 111 18.03 -11.85 -11.02
C SER A 111 17.62 -10.46 -11.52
N GLU A 112 17.84 -10.16 -12.81
CA GLU A 112 17.50 -8.87 -13.42
C GLU A 112 15.98 -8.62 -13.41
N PHE A 113 15.15 -9.59 -13.79
CA PHE A 113 13.69 -9.45 -13.74
C PHE A 113 13.19 -9.12 -12.34
N ASN A 114 13.72 -9.80 -11.33
CA ASN A 114 13.30 -9.57 -9.94
C ASN A 114 13.85 -8.24 -9.39
N ARG A 115 15.08 -7.85 -9.72
CA ARG A 115 15.67 -6.58 -9.28
C ARG A 115 15.01 -5.36 -9.94
N ARG A 116 14.68 -5.45 -11.23
CA ARG A 116 14.04 -4.35 -11.98
C ARG A 116 12.56 -4.23 -11.67
N ARG A 117 11.92 -5.27 -11.12
CA ARG A 117 10.51 -5.23 -10.73
C ARG A 117 10.31 -4.20 -9.63
N ARG A 118 9.77 -3.05 -10.00
CA ARG A 118 9.31 -2.04 -9.05
C ARG A 118 7.88 -2.35 -8.65
N ALA A 119 7.67 -2.78 -7.41
CA ALA A 119 6.33 -2.95 -6.88
C ALA A 119 5.61 -1.58 -6.86
N PRO A 120 4.32 -1.53 -7.25
CA PRO A 120 3.50 -0.34 -7.04
C PRO A 120 3.56 0.09 -5.58
N SER A 121 3.69 1.39 -5.34
CA SER A 121 3.66 1.91 -3.98
C SER A 121 2.25 1.75 -3.38
N GLN A 122 2.14 1.81 -2.05
CA GLN A 122 0.82 1.81 -1.40
C GLN A 122 -0.07 2.97 -1.88
N LEU A 123 0.53 4.08 -2.33
CA LEU A 123 -0.18 5.20 -2.91
C LEU A 123 -0.74 4.89 -4.29
N ASP A 124 0.06 4.25 -5.14
CA ASP A 124 -0.39 3.82 -6.47
C ASP A 124 -1.54 2.80 -6.34
N LEU A 125 -1.40 1.85 -5.40
CA LEU A 125 -2.44 0.88 -5.09
C LEU A 125 -3.71 1.56 -4.57
N TYR A 126 -3.61 2.55 -3.67
CA TYR A 126 -4.78 3.28 -3.18
C TYR A 126 -5.54 3.99 -4.30
N PHE A 127 -4.85 4.65 -5.23
CA PHE A 127 -5.52 5.30 -6.36
C PHE A 127 -6.11 4.29 -7.36
N ALA A 128 -5.46 3.13 -7.54
CA ALA A 128 -6.03 2.03 -8.33
C ALA A 128 -7.30 1.47 -7.68
N ASP A 129 -7.26 1.19 -6.36
CA ASP A 129 -8.41 0.73 -5.58
C ASP A 129 -9.57 1.74 -5.65
N LEU A 130 -9.26 3.04 -5.53
CA LEU A 130 -10.25 4.11 -5.65
C LEU A 130 -10.88 4.16 -7.03
N ALA A 131 -10.08 4.03 -8.10
CA ALA A 131 -10.59 3.99 -9.47
C ALA A 131 -11.43 2.74 -9.75
N ALA A 132 -11.11 1.62 -9.08
CA ALA A 132 -11.88 0.39 -9.13
C ALA A 132 -13.16 0.43 -8.29
N GLY A 133 -13.38 1.47 -7.49
CA GLY A 133 -14.54 1.58 -6.61
C GLY A 133 -14.48 0.66 -5.39
N GLU A 134 -13.28 0.25 -4.96
CA GLU A 134 -13.12 -0.60 -3.79
C GLU A 134 -13.68 0.10 -2.53
N PRO A 135 -14.53 -0.57 -1.71
CA PRO A 135 -15.26 0.08 -0.63
C PRO A 135 -14.36 0.82 0.37
N THR A 136 -13.25 0.20 0.77
CA THR A 136 -12.31 0.82 1.73
C THR A 136 -11.66 2.09 1.18
N ALA A 137 -11.25 2.10 -0.10
CA ALA A 137 -10.64 3.28 -0.71
C ALA A 137 -11.68 4.39 -0.92
N THR A 138 -12.89 4.01 -1.33
CA THR A 138 -14.02 4.91 -1.52
C THR A 138 -14.42 5.58 -0.21
N ASP A 139 -14.62 4.83 0.87
CA ASP A 139 -14.98 5.34 2.20
C ASP A 139 -13.94 6.33 2.74
N ILE A 140 -12.65 6.01 2.60
CA ILE A 140 -11.56 6.92 2.98
C ILE A 140 -11.62 8.20 2.15
N ASN A 141 -11.80 8.08 0.83
CA ASN A 141 -11.86 9.24 -0.05
C ASN A 141 -13.08 10.13 0.27
N CYS A 142 -14.24 9.53 0.54
CA CYS A 142 -15.45 10.23 0.96
C CYS A 142 -15.23 10.98 2.28
N ALA A 143 -14.64 10.34 3.30
CA ALA A 143 -14.33 10.97 4.57
C ALA A 143 -13.35 12.16 4.42
N LEU A 144 -12.33 12.02 3.56
CA LEU A 144 -11.41 13.11 3.26
C LEU A 144 -12.13 14.27 2.55
N ILE A 145 -12.92 14.00 1.51
CA ILE A 145 -13.66 15.03 0.76
C ILE A 145 -14.64 15.76 1.67
N ALA A 146 -15.39 15.05 2.51
CA ALA A 146 -16.33 15.64 3.46
C ALA A 146 -15.65 16.60 4.45
N ALA A 147 -14.39 16.33 4.81
CA ALA A 147 -13.56 17.18 5.66
C ALA A 147 -12.84 18.32 4.89
N GLY A 148 -13.01 18.43 3.58
CA GLY A 148 -12.25 19.37 2.74
C GLY A 148 -10.78 18.99 2.55
N LEU A 149 -10.44 17.72 2.77
CA LEU A 149 -9.10 17.15 2.62
C LEU A 149 -8.97 16.36 1.31
N SER A 150 -7.74 16.05 0.93
CA SER A 150 -7.46 15.13 -0.19
C SER A 150 -6.20 14.31 0.04
N MET A 151 -6.10 13.15 -0.61
CA MET A 151 -4.87 12.35 -0.61
C MET A 151 -3.81 13.03 -1.48
N SER A 152 -2.58 13.17 -0.98
CA SER A 152 -1.44 13.65 -1.77
C SER A 152 -1.07 12.64 -2.87
N LYS A 153 -0.64 13.13 -4.05
CA LYS A 153 -0.08 12.30 -5.14
C LYS A 153 1.43 12.03 -5.00
N HIS A 154 2.05 12.64 -3.99
CA HIS A 154 3.49 12.52 -3.73
C HIS A 154 3.70 12.06 -2.29
N THR A 155 4.77 11.32 -2.03
CA THR A 155 5.15 10.90 -0.67
C THR A 155 5.97 11.95 0.07
N ASN A 156 6.61 12.88 -0.65
CA ASN A 156 7.40 13.96 -0.05
C ASN A 156 6.50 15.06 0.54
N ALA A 157 6.60 15.28 1.85
CA ALA A 157 5.83 16.30 2.57
C ALA A 157 6.00 17.72 2.01
N GLY A 158 7.17 18.06 1.48
CA GLY A 158 7.43 19.37 0.87
C GLY A 158 6.56 19.66 -0.36
N SER A 159 6.06 18.62 -1.03
CA SER A 159 5.20 18.73 -2.21
C SER A 159 3.71 18.79 -1.87
N PHE A 160 3.34 18.70 -0.60
CA PHE A 160 1.93 18.68 -0.20
C PHE A 160 1.33 20.09 -0.34
N LYS A 161 0.15 20.17 -0.92
CA LYS A 161 -0.69 21.37 -0.87
C LYS A 161 -1.42 21.44 0.47
N PRO A 162 -1.87 22.63 0.91
CA PRO A 162 -2.78 22.75 2.04
C PRO A 162 -3.95 21.75 1.95
N GLY A 163 -4.30 21.11 3.07
CA GLY A 163 -5.36 20.09 3.12
C GLY A 163 -5.02 18.74 2.48
N GLN A 164 -3.80 18.55 1.96
CA GLN A 164 -3.34 17.23 1.52
C GLN A 164 -2.76 16.41 2.66
N VAL A 165 -3.17 15.14 2.72
CA VAL A 165 -2.68 14.14 3.68
C VAL A 165 -1.94 13.01 2.98
N MET A 166 -1.02 12.39 3.71
CA MET A 166 -0.40 11.12 3.33
C MET A 166 -0.37 10.20 4.54
N ASN A 167 -1.37 9.33 4.67
CA ASN A 167 -1.43 8.34 5.75
C ASN A 167 -2.35 7.16 5.41
N ILE A 168 -2.09 6.47 4.30
CA ILE A 168 -2.96 5.40 3.82
C ILE A 168 -3.12 4.30 4.87
N ALA A 169 -2.01 3.88 5.51
CA ALA A 169 -2.03 2.84 6.52
C ALA A 169 -2.83 3.25 7.77
N GLY A 170 -2.66 4.47 8.26
CA GLY A 170 -3.40 4.98 9.43
C GLY A 170 -4.89 5.18 9.13
N LEU A 171 -5.25 5.69 7.95
CA LEU A 171 -6.64 5.86 7.53
C LEU A 171 -7.35 4.51 7.36
N ARG A 172 -6.71 3.55 6.67
CA ARG A 172 -7.22 2.17 6.54
C ARG A 172 -7.38 1.50 7.90
N ASN A 173 -6.41 1.68 8.79
CA ASN A 173 -6.48 1.12 10.14
C ASN A 173 -7.62 1.74 10.96
N CYS A 174 -7.79 3.07 10.91
CA CYS A 174 -8.88 3.76 11.58
C CYS A 174 -10.24 3.26 11.09
N LEU A 175 -10.46 3.19 9.78
CA LEU A 175 -11.70 2.65 9.22
C LEU A 175 -11.97 1.21 9.70
N ARG A 176 -10.95 0.35 9.61
CA ARG A 176 -11.06 -1.06 9.97
C ARG A 176 -11.36 -1.29 11.46
N VAL A 177 -10.74 -0.51 12.34
CA VAL A 177 -10.80 -0.74 13.80
C VAL A 177 -11.91 0.09 14.46
N HIS A 178 -12.18 1.29 13.95
CA HIS A 178 -13.08 2.24 14.60
C HIS A 178 -14.33 2.58 13.77
N GLY A 179 -14.35 2.22 12.49
CA GLY A 179 -15.48 2.49 11.61
C GLY A 179 -15.44 3.86 10.93
N LEU A 180 -16.38 4.06 10.02
CA LEU A 180 -16.46 5.24 9.16
C LEU A 180 -16.84 6.51 9.94
N ASP A 181 -17.60 6.38 11.03
CA ASP A 181 -18.04 7.52 11.86
C ASP A 181 -16.83 8.17 12.56
N VAL A 182 -15.98 7.37 13.22
CA VAL A 182 -14.74 7.86 13.83
C VAL A 182 -13.76 8.40 12.79
N LEU A 183 -13.60 7.72 11.65
CA LEU A 183 -12.74 8.20 10.56
C LEU A 183 -13.18 9.59 10.08
N SER A 184 -14.48 9.75 9.78
CA SER A 184 -15.04 10.99 9.24
C SER A 184 -14.86 12.14 10.21
N VAL A 185 -15.17 11.93 11.50
CA VAL A 185 -15.00 12.96 12.53
C VAL A 185 -13.51 13.28 12.76
N ALA A 186 -12.62 12.29 12.78
CA ALA A 186 -11.19 12.53 12.94
C ALA A 186 -10.59 13.34 11.78
N CYS A 187 -11.00 13.05 10.54
CA CYS A 187 -10.61 13.84 9.37
C CYS A 187 -11.11 15.29 9.48
N ASP A 188 -12.38 15.48 9.83
CA ASP A 188 -12.99 16.81 10.01
C ASP A 188 -12.30 17.63 11.11
N GLN A 189 -12.06 17.04 12.29
CA GLN A 189 -11.41 17.72 13.40
C GLN A 189 -9.95 18.07 13.09
N MET A 190 -9.22 17.19 12.37
CA MET A 190 -7.88 17.48 11.88
C MET A 190 -7.87 18.64 10.88
N ALA A 191 -8.81 18.65 9.93
CA ALA A 191 -8.94 19.70 8.93
C ALA A 191 -9.23 21.06 9.56
N LYS A 192 -10.16 21.11 10.53
CA LYS A 192 -10.51 22.32 11.26
C LYS A 192 -9.37 22.81 12.16
N GLY A 193 -8.69 21.90 12.87
CA GLY A 193 -7.60 22.25 13.79
C GLY A 193 -6.39 22.87 13.11
N TRP A 194 -6.12 22.51 11.85
CA TRP A 194 -5.00 23.03 11.06
C TRP A 194 -5.44 23.52 9.68
N ALA A 195 -6.54 24.26 9.64
CA ALA A 195 -7.10 24.80 8.41
C ALA A 195 -6.08 25.61 7.60
N GLY A 196 -6.03 25.38 6.28
CA GLY A 196 -5.10 26.04 5.37
C GLY A 196 -3.63 25.63 5.49
N GLN A 197 -3.29 24.69 6.39
CA GLN A 197 -1.92 24.22 6.56
C GLN A 197 -1.62 22.99 5.70
N ARG A 198 -0.33 22.78 5.42
CA ARG A 198 0.17 21.49 4.91
C ARG A 198 0.17 20.49 6.07
N LEU A 199 -0.51 19.36 5.92
CA LEU A 199 -0.66 18.36 6.97
C LEU A 199 0.51 17.36 6.97
N GLN A 200 1.74 17.88 7.05
CA GLN A 200 2.97 17.10 6.89
C GLN A 200 3.16 16.01 7.97
N TYR A 201 2.59 16.22 9.15
CA TYR A 201 2.69 15.28 10.27
C TYR A 201 1.45 14.39 10.44
N ALA A 202 0.50 14.43 9.49
CA ALA A 202 -0.72 13.63 9.55
C ALA A 202 -0.44 12.12 9.69
N GLY A 203 0.65 11.61 9.11
CA GLY A 203 1.10 10.23 9.29
C GLY A 203 1.23 9.82 10.77
N THR A 204 1.81 10.71 11.58
CA THR A 204 2.05 10.48 13.01
C THR A 204 0.87 10.90 13.88
N LEU A 205 0.23 12.03 13.57
CA LEU A 205 -0.76 12.65 14.45
C LEU A 205 -2.18 12.09 14.24
N PHE A 206 -2.53 11.67 13.02
CA PHE A 206 -3.88 11.17 12.73
C PHE A 206 -4.29 9.97 13.59
N PRO A 207 -3.44 8.95 13.83
CA PRO A 207 -3.79 7.86 14.75
C PRO A 207 -4.17 8.34 16.16
N GLY A 208 -3.48 9.36 16.68
CA GLY A 208 -3.82 9.93 17.98
C GLY A 208 -5.11 10.74 17.98
N ILE A 209 -5.39 11.46 16.89
CA ILE A 209 -6.67 12.17 16.70
C ILE A 209 -7.82 11.16 16.62
N ALA A 210 -7.64 10.07 15.87
CA ALA A 210 -8.61 8.99 15.77
C ALA A 210 -8.88 8.34 17.14
N GLU A 211 -7.85 8.11 17.95
CA GLU A 211 -7.99 7.56 19.30
C GLU A 211 -8.74 8.51 20.24
N LEU A 212 -8.49 9.81 20.14
CA LEU A 212 -9.22 10.83 20.90
C LEU A 212 -10.71 10.83 20.50
N VAL A 213 -11.02 10.87 19.20
CA VAL A 213 -12.39 10.81 18.70
C VAL A 213 -13.09 9.51 19.12
N ARG A 214 -12.39 8.36 19.05
CA ARG A 214 -12.89 7.07 19.51
C ARG A 214 -13.22 7.09 21.00
N HIS A 215 -12.38 7.71 21.82
CA HIS A 215 -12.63 7.88 23.25
C HIS A 215 -13.93 8.66 23.49
N GLU A 216 -14.09 9.81 22.83
CA GLU A 216 -15.33 10.61 22.93
C GLU A 216 -16.56 9.86 22.41
N ARG A 217 -16.41 9.10 21.31
CA ARG A 217 -17.47 8.25 20.79
C ARG A 217 -17.94 7.22 21.82
N ALA A 218 -17.01 6.60 22.54
CA ALA A 218 -17.34 5.62 23.56
C ALA A 218 -18.13 6.23 24.73
N LEU A 219 -17.78 7.46 25.13
CA LEU A 219 -18.45 8.18 26.21
C LEU A 219 -19.87 8.63 25.84
N ALA A 220 -20.12 8.94 24.57
CA ALA A 220 -21.42 9.39 24.09
C ALA A 220 -22.51 8.30 23.99
N GLN A 221 -22.23 7.04 24.36
CA GLN A 221 -23.19 5.92 24.54
C GLN A 221 -24.40 5.90 23.54
N ARG A 222 -24.12 5.83 22.23
CA ARG A 222 -25.13 5.80 21.13
C ARG A 222 -25.96 7.08 20.91
N ALA A 223 -25.55 8.24 21.42
CA ALA A 223 -26.20 9.52 21.09
C ALA A 223 -26.27 9.73 19.55
N PRO A 224 -27.47 10.01 18.98
CA PRO A 224 -27.66 10.07 17.52
C PRO A 224 -26.84 11.15 16.81
N CYS A 225 -26.46 12.22 17.51
CA CYS A 225 -25.64 13.33 16.98
C CYS A 225 -24.35 13.54 17.78
N TRP A 226 -23.74 12.46 18.30
CA TRP A 226 -22.53 12.55 19.12
C TRP A 226 -21.40 13.36 18.46
N ALA A 227 -21.30 13.31 17.13
CA ALA A 227 -20.30 14.01 16.33
C ALA A 227 -20.46 15.54 16.38
N GLU A 228 -21.66 16.04 16.70
CA GLU A 228 -21.95 17.47 16.86
C GLU A 228 -21.87 17.90 18.32
N GLY A 229 -21.59 16.99 19.26
CA GLY A 229 -21.52 17.29 20.68
C GLY A 229 -20.39 18.26 21.02
N PRO A 230 -20.53 19.02 22.12
CA PRO A 230 -19.56 20.07 22.50
C PRO A 230 -18.15 19.51 22.71
N ARG A 231 -18.02 18.27 23.19
CA ARG A 231 -16.74 17.57 23.34
C ARG A 231 -16.05 17.36 21.99
N VAL A 232 -16.80 16.90 20.97
CA VAL A 232 -16.26 16.71 19.62
C VAL A 232 -15.91 18.05 18.99
N GLN A 233 -16.76 19.07 19.15
CA GLN A 233 -16.47 20.43 18.66
C GLN A 233 -15.22 21.07 19.30
N ALA A 234 -14.88 20.67 20.52
CA ALA A 234 -13.68 21.15 21.22
C ALA A 234 -12.37 20.48 20.75
N ILE A 235 -12.43 19.40 19.96
CA ILE A 235 -11.23 18.69 19.48
C ILE A 235 -10.41 19.58 18.55
N ALA A 236 -11.02 20.22 17.54
CA ALA A 236 -10.30 21.09 16.63
C ALA A 236 -9.59 22.28 17.34
N PRO A 237 -10.24 23.05 18.25
CA PRO A 237 -9.56 24.04 19.08
C PRO A 237 -8.43 23.46 19.94
N PHE A 238 -8.60 22.25 20.48
CA PHE A 238 -7.55 21.57 21.22
C PHE A 238 -6.33 21.25 20.33
N LEU A 239 -6.54 20.73 19.13
CA LEU A 239 -5.47 20.46 18.17
C LEU A 239 -4.76 21.77 17.77
N ALA A 240 -5.53 22.82 17.50
CA ALA A 240 -5.04 24.16 17.17
C ALA A 240 -4.27 24.85 18.32
N SER A 241 -4.38 24.35 19.56
CA SER A 241 -3.66 24.92 20.71
C SER A 241 -2.13 24.75 20.64
N LYS A 242 -1.62 23.99 19.66
CA LYS A 242 -0.19 23.89 19.34
C LYS A 242 0.01 23.74 17.83
N GLN A 243 1.20 24.10 17.34
CA GLN A 243 1.57 23.81 15.95
C GLN A 243 1.69 22.29 15.76
N GLN A 244 1.47 21.81 14.53
CA GLN A 244 1.61 20.38 14.22
C GLN A 244 2.99 19.83 14.63
N MET A 245 4.05 20.62 14.45
CA MET A 245 5.42 20.23 14.80
C MET A 245 5.63 20.06 16.30
N ASP A 246 4.94 20.86 17.12
CA ASP A 246 5.03 20.75 18.58
C ASP A 246 4.36 19.47 19.06
N TRP A 247 3.17 19.16 18.52
CA TRP A 247 2.49 17.89 18.77
C TRP A 247 3.36 16.71 18.35
N TYR A 248 3.93 16.77 17.15
CA TYR A 248 4.86 15.76 16.66
C TYR A 248 6.06 15.59 17.59
N GLY A 249 6.65 16.69 18.06
CA GLY A 249 7.77 16.67 19.00
C GLY A 249 7.43 15.99 20.33
N LEU A 250 6.22 16.21 20.86
CA LEU A 250 5.74 15.51 22.06
C LEU A 250 5.62 14.00 21.83
N VAL A 251 5.05 13.59 20.70
CA VAL A 251 4.95 12.17 20.31
C VAL A 251 6.33 11.53 20.16
N MET A 252 7.26 12.22 19.50
CA MET A 252 8.61 11.69 19.28
C MET A 252 9.44 11.62 20.57
N ARG A 253 9.24 12.55 21.51
CA ARG A 253 9.85 12.47 22.84
C ARG A 253 9.35 11.25 23.60
N ALA A 254 8.03 11.07 23.68
CA ALA A 254 7.42 9.90 24.33
C ALA A 254 7.83 8.58 23.66
N LYS A 255 8.06 8.60 22.34
CA LYS A 255 8.58 7.46 21.58
C LYS A 255 10.02 7.10 21.96
N GLY A 256 10.85 8.10 22.28
CA GLY A 256 12.20 7.89 22.80
C GLY A 256 12.20 7.22 24.17
N ASP A 257 11.25 7.58 25.02
CA ASP A 257 11.11 7.01 26.37
C ASP A 257 10.53 5.57 26.37
N THR A 258 9.89 5.17 25.26
CA THR A 258 9.30 3.82 25.07
C THR A 258 9.76 3.14 23.77
N PRO A 259 11.03 2.71 23.70
CA PRO A 259 11.55 1.97 22.55
C PRO A 259 10.71 0.70 22.27
N GLY A 260 10.48 0.37 21.01
CA GLY A 260 9.68 -0.81 20.62
C GLY A 260 8.16 -0.60 20.50
N THR A 261 7.56 0.37 21.17
CA THR A 261 6.10 0.63 21.05
C THR A 261 5.76 1.27 19.70
N ASN A 262 4.67 0.86 19.05
CA ASN A 262 4.27 1.46 17.77
C ASN A 262 3.96 2.97 17.94
N THR A 263 4.51 3.82 17.05
CA THR A 263 4.32 5.28 17.09
C THR A 263 2.84 5.70 17.07
N HIS A 264 1.96 4.93 16.40
CA HIS A 264 0.52 5.21 16.40
C HIS A 264 -0.10 5.09 17.79
N VAL A 265 0.33 4.10 18.58
CA VAL A 265 -0.13 3.89 19.96
C VAL A 265 0.34 5.04 20.85
N ILE A 266 1.60 5.44 20.72
CA ILE A 266 2.16 6.56 21.47
C ILE A 266 1.46 7.88 21.11
N SER A 267 1.15 8.10 19.83
CA SER A 267 0.38 9.27 19.42
C SER A 267 -0.97 9.32 20.12
N GLY A 268 -1.69 8.19 20.19
CA GLY A 268 -2.93 8.07 20.96
C GLY A 268 -2.75 8.40 22.43
N GLN A 269 -1.75 7.81 23.09
CA GLN A 269 -1.46 8.06 24.50
C GLN A 269 -1.18 9.54 24.79
N VAL A 270 -0.32 10.18 23.98
CA VAL A 270 0.05 11.59 24.15
C VAL A 270 -1.16 12.50 23.96
N LEU A 271 -1.88 12.37 22.84
CA LEU A 271 -3.02 13.24 22.56
C LEU A 271 -4.13 13.05 23.60
N LEU A 272 -4.41 11.80 23.98
CA LEU A 272 -5.44 11.49 24.98
C LEU A 272 -5.06 12.05 26.36
N GLN A 273 -3.81 11.87 26.81
CA GLN A 273 -3.33 12.41 28.09
C GLN A 273 -3.50 13.93 28.15
N HIS A 274 -3.09 14.65 27.10
CA HIS A 274 -3.24 16.10 27.03
C HIS A 274 -4.71 16.53 26.93
N TRP A 275 -5.55 15.74 26.26
CA TRP A 275 -6.97 15.98 26.14
C TRP A 275 -7.68 15.86 27.49
N THR A 276 -7.48 14.74 28.20
CA THR A 276 -8.13 14.46 29.48
C THR A 276 -7.67 15.40 30.59
N ALA A 277 -6.44 15.92 30.52
CA ALA A 277 -5.96 16.93 31.46
C ALA A 277 -6.72 18.27 31.33
N LYS A 278 -7.17 18.63 30.11
CA LYS A 278 -7.97 19.84 29.85
C LYS A 278 -9.47 19.61 29.96
N HIS A 279 -9.92 18.37 29.76
CA HIS A 279 -11.33 18.01 29.76
C HIS A 279 -11.57 16.75 30.63
N PRO A 280 -11.43 16.86 31.96
CA PRO A 280 -11.66 15.74 32.88
C PRO A 280 -13.14 15.30 32.86
N GLY A 281 -13.40 14.00 33.06
CA GLY A 281 -14.75 13.45 33.25
C GLY A 281 -15.52 13.14 31.96
N GLY A 282 -15.28 11.96 31.41
CA GLY A 282 -16.12 11.40 30.35
C GLY A 282 -17.30 10.62 30.94
N ALA A 283 -18.51 11.17 30.78
CA ALA A 283 -19.75 10.86 31.53
C ALA A 283 -19.67 11.23 33.03
#